data_AF-A0A812NC32-F1
#
_entry.id   AF-A0A812NC32-F1
#
_cell.length_a   1.000
_cell.length_b   1.000
_cell.length_c   1.000
_cell.angle_alpha   90.00
_cell.angle_beta   90.00
_cell.angle_gamma   90.00
#
_symmetry.space_group_name_H-M   'P 1'
#
loop_
_entity.id
_entity.type
_entity.pdbx_description
1 polymer ?
#
loop_
_entity_poly.entity_id
_entity_poly.type
_entity_poly.pdbx_seq_one_letter_code
_entity_poly.pdbx_strand_id
1 'polypeptide(L)'
;MRAGSGWWAVATIAWLRGGDACTDLIPGWQDKDGRDCNHYRNTKKWCTPTGAYDHEWDPEFRSFFADYLLPNETLTAVDVCCSCGAGLCKDEKLWLDSRGWSCDQYYQEGWCPSGIPAGESLQAYAVDNVSAAEACCQCGGGCQSSSTWVDSRGNNCSAYYRQQWCAWSGGVGPGWDSSWGAIEDYAVGGQSAWDACCECSRCKDDVILYDQDEVAAWAAQDCRVVRKLRLTNLADDPSALSHVRSIHILEVIQSQVTSLAGFANAIVGDIRILGNFLLASLEGIGGAYDTIMNFLIANMPLVTSFYGLPRFRKVFRLWRILAMPALVDIAAMGNLEEVGWMDGYEIEAMKSLHGLERLHTIRTRSFLQRSVLFTQNRLESLDAFGGLRGTIAGTVHMEFSPTVNGRMSAQGFLGFTTACSSFCFLKGVTLVAIPAPLEDSYCFPDEDRLALSFKGGISLSGAPQLDPASFGSGCTRCA
;
A
#
# COMPACT_ATOMS: atom_id res chain seq x y z
N MET A 1 38.56 -20.60 -35.42
CA MET A 1 37.21 -21.18 -35.50
C MET A 1 36.44 -20.81 -34.24
N ARG A 2 35.66 -19.72 -34.31
CA ARG A 2 34.60 -19.33 -33.40
C ARG A 2 33.55 -18.65 -34.26
N ALA A 3 32.29 -19.08 -34.16
CA ALA A 3 31.07 -18.27 -34.12
C ALA A 3 29.85 -19.19 -34.33
N GLY A 4 28.83 -18.99 -33.50
CA GLY A 4 27.56 -19.69 -33.58
C GLY A 4 26.65 -19.40 -32.38
N SER A 5 26.48 -18.13 -32.03
CA SER A 5 25.42 -17.65 -31.11
C SER A 5 24.37 -16.93 -31.94
N GLY A 6 23.17 -17.50 -32.03
CA GLY A 6 22.04 -16.95 -32.76
C GLY A 6 21.50 -15.71 -32.08
N TRP A 7 21.57 -14.58 -32.78
CA TRP A 7 20.91 -13.34 -32.42
C TRP A 7 19.46 -13.41 -32.91
N TRP A 8 18.49 -13.33 -32.01
CA TRP A 8 17.17 -12.85 -32.39
C TRP A 8 17.28 -11.34 -32.52
N ALA A 9 17.00 -10.84 -33.72
CA ALA A 9 17.15 -9.45 -34.09
C ALA A 9 16.30 -8.56 -33.18
N VAL A 10 16.94 -7.58 -32.55
CA VAL A 10 16.27 -6.39 -32.04
C VAL A 10 15.73 -5.67 -33.28
N ALA A 11 14.44 -5.82 -33.55
CA ALA A 11 13.77 -4.96 -34.50
C ALA A 11 13.79 -3.54 -33.90
N THR A 12 14.64 -2.67 -34.42
CA THR A 12 14.50 -1.22 -34.26
C THR A 12 13.16 -0.82 -34.87
N ILE A 13 12.16 -0.64 -34.02
CA ILE A 13 10.82 -0.26 -34.44
C ILE A 13 10.72 1.27 -34.39
N ALA A 14 10.69 1.87 -35.58
CA ALA A 14 10.36 3.26 -35.80
C ALA A 14 8.82 3.43 -35.79
N TRP A 15 8.22 3.81 -34.66
CA TRP A 15 6.82 4.25 -34.61
C TRP A 15 6.68 5.59 -33.88
N LEU A 16 6.94 6.69 -34.60
CA LEU A 16 6.37 8.01 -34.27
C LEU A 16 5.89 8.77 -35.52
N ARG A 17 5.67 8.07 -36.64
CA ARG A 17 5.05 8.66 -37.84
C ARG A 17 4.11 7.66 -38.50
N GLY A 18 2.86 7.71 -38.10
CA GLY A 18 1.77 6.97 -38.76
C GLY A 18 0.59 6.84 -37.81
N GLY A 19 -0.52 7.51 -38.12
CA GLY A 19 -1.81 7.04 -37.66
C GLY A 19 -2.04 5.60 -38.17
N ASP A 20 -2.93 4.88 -37.48
CA ASP A 20 -3.41 3.52 -37.81
C ASP A 20 -2.59 2.33 -37.25
N ALA A 21 -2.58 2.18 -35.92
CA ALA A 21 -2.21 0.89 -35.32
C ALA A 21 -3.13 0.42 -34.18
N CYS A 22 -4.30 1.04 -34.02
CA CYS A 22 -5.31 0.48 -33.13
C CYS A 22 -6.72 0.91 -33.46
N THR A 23 -7.62 -0.02 -33.18
CA THR A 23 -9.06 0.07 -33.42
C THR A 23 -9.74 0.15 -32.08
N ASP A 24 -10.72 1.05 -31.93
CA ASP A 24 -11.54 1.12 -30.73
C ASP A 24 -12.16 -0.27 -30.44
N LEU A 25 -12.08 -0.73 -29.18
CA LEU A 25 -12.57 -2.06 -28.79
C LEU A 25 -14.08 -2.20 -29.04
N ILE A 26 -14.80 -1.08 -28.99
CA ILE A 26 -16.20 -0.96 -29.39
C ILE A 26 -16.31 0.11 -30.50
N PRO A 27 -16.33 -0.31 -31.78
CA PRO A 27 -16.51 0.62 -32.89
C PRO A 27 -17.82 1.39 -32.79
N GLY A 28 -17.75 2.72 -32.84
CA GLY A 28 -18.92 3.60 -32.75
C GLY A 28 -19.44 3.84 -31.33
N TRP A 29 -18.68 3.48 -30.29
CA TRP A 29 -19.01 3.83 -28.91
C TRP A 29 -19.19 5.34 -28.74
N GLN A 30 -20.18 5.71 -27.92
CA GLN A 30 -20.46 7.08 -27.52
C GLN A 30 -20.75 7.14 -26.02
N ASP A 31 -20.27 8.20 -25.36
CA ASP A 31 -20.62 8.52 -23.98
C ASP A 31 -22.07 9.04 -23.87
N LYS A 32 -22.55 9.30 -22.64
CA LYS A 32 -23.91 9.83 -22.41
C LYS A 32 -24.18 11.19 -23.07
N ASP A 33 -23.13 11.92 -23.42
CA ASP A 33 -23.18 13.22 -24.08
C ASP A 33 -23.01 13.10 -25.62
N GLY A 34 -22.96 11.87 -26.15
CA GLY A 34 -22.80 11.58 -27.59
C GLY A 34 -21.38 11.71 -28.11
N ARG A 35 -20.36 11.75 -27.22
CA ARG A 35 -18.95 11.86 -27.62
C ARG A 35 -18.37 10.50 -27.93
N ASP A 36 -17.77 10.38 -29.11
CA ASP A 36 -17.09 9.18 -29.56
C ASP A 36 -15.60 9.16 -29.21
N CYS A 37 -14.93 8.06 -29.53
CA CYS A 37 -13.51 7.88 -29.29
C CYS A 37 -12.61 8.87 -30.04
N ASN A 38 -13.09 9.40 -31.17
CA ASN A 38 -12.39 10.47 -31.89
C ASN A 38 -12.47 11.80 -31.12
N HIS A 39 -13.59 12.07 -30.45
CA HIS A 39 -13.77 13.24 -29.61
C HIS A 39 -12.81 13.23 -28.41
N TYR A 40 -12.72 12.11 -27.69
CA TYR A 40 -11.80 11.94 -26.58
C TYR A 40 -10.33 12.09 -27.00
N ARG A 41 -9.97 11.61 -28.19
CA ARG A 41 -8.61 11.68 -28.75
C ARG A 41 -8.22 13.05 -29.29
N ASN A 42 -8.99 13.53 -30.27
CA ASN A 42 -8.54 14.57 -31.19
C ASN A 42 -9.19 15.92 -30.89
N THR A 43 -10.44 15.91 -30.44
CA THR A 43 -11.19 17.14 -30.19
C THR A 43 -10.85 17.73 -28.83
N LYS A 44 -10.69 16.87 -27.83
CA LYS A 44 -10.55 17.29 -26.43
C LYS A 44 -9.31 16.78 -25.72
N LYS A 45 -8.60 15.79 -26.27
CA LYS A 45 -7.39 15.19 -25.65
C LYS A 45 -7.58 14.95 -24.15
N TRP A 46 -8.65 14.23 -23.82
CA TRP A 46 -9.12 14.03 -22.44
C TRP A 46 -8.47 12.83 -21.76
N CYS A 47 -7.89 11.95 -22.56
CA CYS A 47 -7.28 10.71 -22.12
C CYS A 47 -5.93 10.52 -22.81
N THR A 48 -4.99 9.90 -22.12
CA THR A 48 -3.73 9.46 -22.71
C THR A 48 -3.92 8.11 -23.41
N PRO A 49 -3.02 7.74 -24.33
CA PRO A 49 -2.97 6.39 -24.90
C PRO A 49 -2.79 5.25 -23.89
N THR A 50 -2.63 5.52 -22.59
CA THR A 50 -2.54 4.55 -21.50
C THR A 50 -3.78 4.53 -20.59
N GLY A 51 -4.77 5.38 -20.85
CA GLY A 51 -5.99 5.47 -20.05
C GLY A 51 -5.89 6.36 -18.81
N ALA A 52 -4.82 7.15 -18.70
CA ALA A 52 -4.75 8.25 -17.74
C ALA A 52 -5.50 9.48 -18.25
N TYR A 53 -5.72 10.44 -17.35
CA TYR A 53 -6.23 11.77 -17.73
C TYR A 53 -5.13 12.56 -18.47
N ASP A 54 -5.49 13.23 -19.56
CA ASP A 54 -4.58 14.09 -20.33
C ASP A 54 -4.86 15.58 -20.03
N HIS A 55 -3.95 16.47 -20.45
CA HIS A 55 -3.81 17.86 -20.00
C HIS A 55 -5.02 18.79 -20.26
N GLU A 56 -5.95 18.41 -21.15
CA GLU A 56 -7.18 19.17 -21.41
C GLU A 56 -8.40 18.63 -20.61
N TRP A 57 -8.20 17.66 -19.70
CA TRP A 57 -9.22 17.26 -18.73
C TRP A 57 -9.43 18.36 -17.69
N ASP A 58 -10.62 18.99 -17.70
CA ASP A 58 -10.94 20.14 -16.86
C ASP A 58 -11.01 19.76 -15.36
N PRO A 59 -10.07 20.23 -14.51
CA PRO A 59 -10.06 19.91 -13.09
C PRO A 59 -11.12 20.66 -12.26
N GLU A 60 -11.79 21.70 -12.80
CA GLU A 60 -12.77 22.48 -12.05
C GLU A 60 -14.06 21.69 -11.74
N PHE A 61 -14.38 20.65 -12.52
CA PHE A 61 -15.62 19.90 -12.37
C PHE A 61 -15.52 18.58 -11.59
N ARG A 62 -14.31 18.17 -11.16
CA ARG A 62 -14.06 16.86 -10.49
C ARG A 62 -14.76 15.68 -11.18
N SER A 63 -14.92 15.73 -12.49
CA SER A 63 -15.54 14.63 -13.21
C SER A 63 -14.55 13.48 -13.37
N PHE A 64 -15.05 12.25 -13.27
CA PHE A 64 -14.37 11.01 -13.59
C PHE A 64 -14.87 10.50 -14.95
N PHE A 65 -14.13 9.60 -15.61
CA PHE A 65 -14.63 8.94 -16.83
C PHE A 65 -16.00 8.27 -16.59
N ALA A 66 -16.23 7.76 -15.37
CA ALA A 66 -17.50 7.17 -14.94
C ALA A 66 -18.69 8.16 -14.97
N ASP A 67 -18.45 9.47 -14.88
CA ASP A 67 -19.52 10.45 -14.92
C ASP A 67 -20.14 10.60 -16.30
N TYR A 68 -19.48 10.09 -17.33
CA TYR A 68 -19.94 10.10 -18.72
C TYR A 68 -20.58 8.77 -19.16
N LEU A 69 -20.79 7.82 -18.23
CA LEU A 69 -21.49 6.57 -18.51
C LEU A 69 -22.95 6.79 -18.92
N LEU A 70 -23.39 6.01 -19.92
CA LEU A 70 -24.81 5.84 -20.21
C LEU A 70 -25.52 5.16 -19.02
N PRO A 71 -26.83 5.39 -18.82
CA PRO A 71 -27.60 4.69 -17.80
C PRO A 71 -27.50 3.16 -17.99
N ASN A 72 -27.07 2.45 -16.95
CA ASN A 72 -26.84 0.99 -16.91
C ASN A 72 -25.61 0.46 -17.67
N GLU A 73 -24.72 1.34 -18.13
CA GLU A 73 -23.42 0.93 -18.66
C GLU A 73 -22.33 1.00 -17.60
N THR A 74 -21.27 0.21 -17.79
CA THR A 74 -20.08 0.22 -16.92
C THR A 74 -18.81 0.62 -17.67
N LEU A 75 -18.89 0.79 -18.99
CA LEU A 75 -17.75 0.98 -19.86
C LEU A 75 -17.55 2.45 -20.23
N THR A 76 -16.39 2.99 -19.89
CA THR A 76 -15.98 4.36 -20.17
C THR A 76 -15.04 4.45 -21.36
N ALA A 77 -14.64 5.67 -21.74
CA ALA A 77 -13.69 5.89 -22.83
C ALA A 77 -12.35 5.14 -22.62
N VAL A 78 -11.84 5.04 -21.40
CA VAL A 78 -10.57 4.30 -21.13
C VAL A 78 -10.71 2.79 -21.27
N ASP A 79 -11.94 2.30 -21.27
CA ASP A 79 -12.27 0.89 -21.40
C ASP A 79 -12.50 0.48 -22.87
N VAL A 80 -12.81 1.45 -23.76
CA VAL A 80 -13.30 1.14 -25.11
C VAL A 80 -12.59 1.90 -26.23
N CYS A 81 -12.09 3.11 -25.94
CA CYS A 81 -11.43 3.94 -26.92
C CYS A 81 -9.95 3.64 -26.98
N CYS A 82 -9.52 3.24 -28.17
CA CYS A 82 -8.15 2.94 -28.50
C CYS A 82 -7.18 4.01 -27.99
N SER A 83 -7.53 5.26 -28.29
CA SER A 83 -6.80 6.45 -27.96
C SER A 83 -6.72 6.78 -26.47
N CYS A 84 -7.57 6.15 -25.69
CA CYS A 84 -7.63 6.23 -24.25
C CYS A 84 -7.05 4.96 -23.59
N GLY A 85 -6.21 4.20 -24.30
CA GLY A 85 -5.58 2.99 -23.76
C GLY A 85 -6.43 1.72 -23.79
N ALA A 86 -7.58 1.73 -24.45
CA ALA A 86 -8.28 0.48 -24.74
C ALA A 86 -7.54 -0.30 -25.84
N GLY A 87 -7.26 -1.59 -25.65
CA GLY A 87 -6.83 -2.49 -26.73
C GLY A 87 -5.44 -2.28 -27.35
N LEU A 88 -4.61 -1.35 -26.87
CA LEU A 88 -3.25 -1.12 -27.39
C LEU A 88 -2.17 -1.64 -26.49
N CYS A 89 -2.22 -1.24 -25.23
CA CYS A 89 -1.22 -1.58 -24.26
C CYS A 89 -1.80 -1.46 -22.85
N LYS A 90 -1.55 -2.44 -21.99
CA LYS A 90 -1.82 -2.35 -20.55
C LYS A 90 -0.51 -2.42 -19.79
N ASP A 91 -0.30 -1.49 -18.86
CA ASP A 91 0.84 -1.56 -17.94
C ASP A 91 0.82 -2.91 -17.22
N GLU A 92 2.01 -3.43 -16.93
CA GLU A 92 2.12 -4.63 -16.11
C GLU A 92 1.42 -4.38 -14.77
N LYS A 93 0.50 -5.29 -14.47
CA LYS A 93 -0.46 -5.17 -13.38
C LYS A 93 0.27 -4.96 -12.06
N LEU A 94 0.04 -3.81 -11.43
CA LEU A 94 0.62 -3.43 -10.13
C LEU A 94 2.16 -3.48 -10.08
N TRP A 95 2.82 -3.32 -11.22
CA TRP A 95 4.28 -3.25 -11.26
C TRP A 95 4.79 -2.04 -10.47
N LEU A 96 5.86 -2.27 -9.72
CA LEU A 96 6.64 -1.23 -9.05
C LEU A 96 8.12 -1.52 -9.20
N ASP A 97 8.89 -0.45 -9.36
CA ASP A 97 10.35 -0.51 -9.38
C ASP A 97 10.95 -0.70 -7.96
N SER A 98 12.28 -0.76 -7.86
CA SER A 98 12.99 -0.92 -6.58
C SER A 98 12.85 0.28 -5.63
N ARG A 99 12.27 1.40 -6.08
CA ARG A 99 11.96 2.59 -5.28
C ARG A 99 10.49 2.63 -4.86
N GLY A 100 9.67 1.70 -5.37
CA GLY A 100 8.23 1.68 -5.17
C GLY A 100 7.46 2.60 -6.11
N TRP A 101 8.01 2.96 -7.28
CA TRP A 101 7.34 3.78 -8.29
C TRP A 101 6.54 2.91 -9.27
N SER A 102 5.30 3.31 -9.55
CA SER A 102 4.43 2.69 -10.56
C SER A 102 4.61 3.30 -11.93
N CYS A 103 4.03 2.68 -12.96
CA CYS A 103 3.97 3.26 -14.30
C CYS A 103 3.33 4.66 -14.33
N ASP A 104 2.30 4.90 -13.50
CA ASP A 104 1.72 6.25 -13.32
C ASP A 104 2.74 7.26 -12.80
N GLN A 105 3.60 6.86 -11.85
CA GLN A 105 4.62 7.75 -11.30
C GLN A 105 5.68 8.08 -12.36
N TYR A 106 6.12 7.10 -13.13
CA TYR A 106 7.03 7.33 -14.27
C TYR A 106 6.45 8.28 -15.31
N TYR A 107 5.13 8.21 -15.54
CA TYR A 107 4.41 9.15 -16.39
C TYR A 107 4.39 10.58 -15.82
N GLN A 108 3.96 10.75 -14.57
CA GLN A 108 3.85 12.05 -13.92
C GLN A 108 5.19 12.79 -13.83
N GLU A 109 6.27 12.04 -13.60
CA GLU A 109 7.63 12.60 -13.49
C GLU A 109 8.31 12.79 -14.87
N GLY A 110 7.63 12.44 -15.96
CA GLY A 110 8.12 12.67 -17.32
C GLY A 110 9.33 11.84 -17.72
N TRP A 111 9.49 10.63 -17.15
CA TRP A 111 10.65 9.76 -17.40
C TRP A 111 10.61 9.05 -18.75
N CYS A 112 9.41 8.90 -19.33
CA CYS A 112 9.20 8.23 -20.61
C CYS A 112 8.48 9.16 -21.61
N PRO A 113 9.07 10.32 -21.98
CA PRO A 113 8.47 11.18 -22.97
C PRO A 113 8.53 10.49 -24.33
N SER A 114 7.36 10.28 -24.94
CA SER A 114 7.22 9.72 -26.29
C SER A 114 7.68 8.26 -26.47
N GLY A 115 7.57 7.41 -25.43
CA GLY A 115 7.89 5.98 -25.58
C GLY A 115 9.36 5.62 -25.45
N ILE A 116 10.22 6.58 -25.07
CA ILE A 116 11.68 6.39 -24.99
C ILE A 116 12.17 6.86 -23.61
N PRO A 117 13.02 6.10 -22.90
CA PRO A 117 13.58 6.51 -21.63
C PRO A 117 14.38 7.82 -21.73
N ALA A 118 14.07 8.81 -20.90
CA ALA A 118 14.83 10.05 -20.82
C ALA A 118 16.12 9.84 -20.02
N GLY A 119 17.25 9.62 -20.70
CA GLY A 119 18.61 9.86 -20.18
C GLY A 119 19.15 8.92 -19.09
N GLU A 120 18.30 8.25 -18.29
CA GLU A 120 18.70 7.23 -17.30
C GLU A 120 18.36 5.81 -17.77
N SER A 121 19.18 4.83 -17.37
CA SER A 121 18.89 3.42 -17.61
C SER A 121 17.78 2.97 -16.66
N LEU A 122 16.56 2.77 -17.18
CA LEU A 122 15.44 2.23 -16.40
C LEU A 122 15.78 0.91 -15.71
N GLN A 123 16.71 0.14 -16.28
CA GLN A 123 17.20 -1.12 -15.71
C GLN A 123 17.81 -0.97 -14.32
N ALA A 124 18.32 0.21 -13.95
CA ALA A 124 18.89 0.45 -12.63
C ALA A 124 17.88 0.25 -11.49
N TYR A 125 16.59 0.36 -11.80
CA TYR A 125 15.49 0.23 -10.84
C TYR A 125 14.64 -1.03 -11.08
N ALA A 126 15.07 -1.90 -11.99
CA ALA A 126 14.34 -3.11 -12.33
C ALA A 126 14.18 -4.05 -11.12
N VAL A 127 13.00 -4.65 -11.01
CA VAL A 127 12.71 -5.72 -10.04
C VAL A 127 12.51 -7.01 -10.84
N ASP A 128 13.22 -8.08 -10.50
CA ASP A 128 13.23 -9.35 -11.24
C ASP A 128 13.56 -9.18 -12.74
N ASN A 129 14.48 -8.25 -13.05
CA ASN A 129 14.85 -7.81 -14.40
C ASN A 129 13.73 -7.11 -15.20
N VAL A 130 12.61 -6.78 -14.58
CA VAL A 130 11.53 -5.98 -15.18
C VAL A 130 11.68 -4.53 -14.75
N SER A 131 12.07 -3.66 -15.68
CA SER A 131 12.10 -2.21 -15.52
C SER A 131 10.83 -1.56 -16.07
N ALA A 132 10.72 -0.24 -15.93
CA ALA A 132 9.64 0.50 -16.57
C ALA A 132 9.64 0.33 -18.11
N ALA A 133 10.79 0.07 -18.74
CA ALA A 133 10.86 -0.19 -20.19
C ALA A 133 10.11 -1.47 -20.59
N GLU A 134 10.07 -2.49 -19.71
CA GLU A 134 9.34 -3.73 -19.94
C GLU A 134 7.91 -3.66 -19.42
N ALA A 135 7.70 -3.02 -18.27
CA ALA A 135 6.41 -3.02 -17.58
C ALA A 135 5.43 -1.94 -18.06
N CYS A 136 5.92 -0.76 -18.47
CA CYS A 136 5.08 0.41 -18.66
C CYS A 136 4.88 0.75 -20.13
N CYS A 137 3.62 0.88 -20.54
CA CYS A 137 3.22 1.23 -21.90
C CYS A 137 3.83 2.53 -22.39
N GLN A 138 3.86 3.55 -21.53
CA GLN A 138 4.42 4.85 -21.86
C GLN A 138 5.95 4.80 -22.09
N CYS A 139 6.61 3.75 -21.61
CA CYS A 139 8.05 3.52 -21.80
C CYS A 139 8.36 2.52 -22.92
N GLY A 140 7.33 2.10 -23.68
CA GLY A 140 7.45 1.14 -24.78
C GLY A 140 7.26 -0.33 -24.39
N GLY A 141 7.00 -0.61 -23.11
CA GLY A 141 6.72 -1.94 -22.57
C GLY A 141 5.22 -2.24 -22.47
N GLY A 142 4.84 -2.94 -21.41
CA GLY A 142 3.48 -3.36 -21.11
C GLY A 142 3.02 -4.56 -21.96
N CYS A 143 1.81 -5.02 -21.68
CA CYS A 143 1.13 -6.05 -22.46
C CYS A 143 0.49 -5.40 -23.69
N GLN A 144 0.62 -6.00 -24.89
CA GLN A 144 -0.14 -5.59 -26.09
C GLN A 144 -1.03 -6.72 -26.63
N SER A 145 -2.31 -6.42 -26.87
CA SER A 145 -3.26 -7.41 -27.40
C SER A 145 -2.90 -7.76 -28.84
N SER A 146 -2.84 -9.04 -29.16
CA SER A 146 -2.54 -9.52 -30.51
C SER A 146 -3.70 -9.22 -31.45
N SER A 147 -3.45 -8.39 -32.46
CA SER A 147 -4.45 -8.03 -33.48
C SER A 147 -4.75 -9.16 -34.48
N THR A 148 -3.90 -10.19 -34.53
CA THR A 148 -4.02 -11.32 -35.46
C THR A 148 -4.48 -12.61 -34.80
N TRP A 149 -4.50 -12.66 -33.46
CA TRP A 149 -4.92 -13.85 -32.74
C TRP A 149 -6.44 -14.04 -32.81
N VAL A 150 -6.84 -15.29 -33.08
CA VAL A 150 -8.20 -15.79 -33.01
C VAL A 150 -8.18 -17.17 -32.37
N ASP A 151 -9.14 -17.45 -31.51
CA ASP A 151 -9.31 -18.77 -30.89
C ASP A 151 -9.83 -19.81 -31.90
N SER A 152 -9.96 -21.07 -31.45
CA SER A 152 -10.44 -22.18 -32.29
C SER A 152 -11.89 -22.03 -32.78
N ARG A 153 -12.65 -21.07 -32.24
CA ARG A 153 -14.01 -20.71 -32.64
C ARG A 153 -14.09 -19.39 -33.43
N GLY A 154 -12.95 -18.77 -33.74
CA GLY A 154 -12.86 -17.54 -34.52
C GLY A 154 -13.07 -16.26 -33.71
N ASN A 155 -12.99 -16.31 -32.38
CA ASN A 155 -13.11 -15.15 -31.51
C ASN A 155 -11.75 -14.50 -31.26
N ASN A 156 -11.66 -13.18 -31.38
CA ASN A 156 -10.45 -12.39 -31.08
C ASN A 156 -10.54 -11.72 -29.70
N CYS A 157 -9.51 -10.97 -29.31
CA CYS A 157 -9.47 -10.29 -28.01
C CYS A 157 -10.65 -9.33 -27.77
N SER A 158 -11.13 -8.64 -28.80
CA SER A 158 -12.32 -7.78 -28.70
C SER A 158 -13.58 -8.59 -28.36
N ALA A 159 -13.70 -9.83 -28.83
CA ALA A 159 -14.82 -10.70 -28.47
C ALA A 159 -14.71 -11.17 -27.00
N TYR A 160 -13.54 -11.63 -26.57
CA TYR A 160 -13.30 -12.03 -25.17
C TYR A 160 -13.61 -10.90 -24.18
N TYR A 161 -13.22 -9.68 -24.53
CA TYR A 161 -13.51 -8.48 -23.77
C TYR A 161 -15.01 -8.13 -23.77
N ARG A 162 -15.62 -7.94 -24.95
CA ARG A 162 -17.03 -7.49 -25.08
C ARG A 162 -18.02 -8.46 -24.44
N GLN A 163 -17.73 -9.75 -24.54
CA GLN A 163 -18.57 -10.79 -23.96
C GLN A 163 -18.22 -11.09 -22.50
N GLN A 164 -17.25 -10.37 -21.91
CA GLN A 164 -16.81 -10.55 -20.54
C GLN A 164 -16.44 -12.00 -20.22
N TRP A 165 -15.75 -12.66 -21.15
CA TRP A 165 -15.29 -14.05 -21.01
C TRP A 165 -14.05 -14.16 -20.13
N CYS A 166 -13.27 -13.09 -20.04
CA CYS A 166 -12.14 -12.94 -19.15
C CYS A 166 -12.20 -11.55 -18.51
N ALA A 167 -11.38 -11.33 -17.48
CA ALA A 167 -11.21 -10.02 -16.90
C ALA A 167 -9.74 -9.66 -16.72
N TRP A 168 -9.43 -8.37 -16.83
CA TRP A 168 -8.11 -7.83 -16.50
C TRP A 168 -7.80 -7.99 -15.00
N SER A 169 -8.85 -7.89 -14.18
CA SER A 169 -8.77 -8.20 -12.76
C SER A 169 -8.47 -9.67 -12.50
N GLY A 170 -8.63 -10.53 -13.50
CA GLY A 170 -8.10 -11.88 -13.56
C GLY A 170 -9.15 -12.98 -13.47
N GLY A 171 -8.82 -14.12 -14.07
CA GLY A 171 -9.70 -15.28 -14.19
C GLY A 171 -10.77 -15.11 -15.26
N VAL A 172 -11.63 -16.14 -15.37
CA VAL A 172 -12.79 -16.12 -16.25
C VAL A 172 -13.77 -15.04 -15.81
N GLY A 173 -14.32 -14.32 -16.79
CA GLY A 173 -15.29 -13.25 -16.55
C GLY A 173 -16.73 -13.78 -16.44
N PRO A 174 -17.68 -12.92 -16.05
CA PRO A 174 -19.08 -13.31 -15.80
C PRO A 174 -19.83 -13.81 -17.05
N GLY A 175 -19.37 -13.50 -18.26
CA GLY A 175 -19.96 -14.02 -19.49
C GLY A 175 -19.43 -15.39 -19.91
N TRP A 176 -18.44 -15.94 -19.18
CA TRP A 176 -17.94 -17.29 -19.44
C TRP A 176 -18.82 -18.32 -18.74
N ASP A 177 -19.44 -19.21 -19.52
CA ASP A 177 -20.20 -20.32 -18.96
C ASP A 177 -19.24 -21.43 -18.49
N SER A 178 -19.35 -21.81 -17.22
CA SER A 178 -18.51 -22.87 -16.62
C SER A 178 -18.58 -24.22 -17.35
N SER A 179 -19.65 -24.49 -18.11
CA SER A 179 -19.80 -25.71 -18.91
C SER A 179 -18.94 -25.72 -20.18
N TRP A 180 -18.38 -24.58 -20.58
CA TRP A 180 -17.56 -24.43 -21.79
C TRP A 180 -16.12 -24.94 -21.61
N GLY A 181 -15.71 -25.30 -20.40
CA GLY A 181 -14.34 -25.70 -20.08
C GLY A 181 -13.42 -24.52 -19.78
N ALA A 182 -12.12 -24.74 -19.89
CA ALA A 182 -11.10 -23.73 -19.65
C ALA A 182 -10.88 -22.88 -20.91
N ILE A 183 -10.39 -21.65 -20.75
CA ILE A 183 -10.05 -20.77 -21.90
C ILE A 183 -8.92 -21.39 -22.74
N GLU A 184 -8.02 -22.15 -22.10
CA GLU A 184 -6.94 -22.90 -22.72
C GLU A 184 -7.44 -23.96 -23.72
N ASP A 185 -8.66 -24.48 -23.56
CA ASP A 185 -9.26 -25.45 -24.49
C ASP A 185 -9.53 -24.84 -25.88
N TYR A 186 -9.51 -23.51 -25.97
CA TYR A 186 -9.76 -22.74 -27.18
C TYR A 186 -8.48 -22.27 -27.86
N ALA A 187 -7.31 -22.59 -27.29
CA ALA A 187 -6.01 -22.15 -27.77
C ALA A 187 -5.72 -22.61 -29.21
N VAL A 188 -5.08 -21.75 -30.00
CA VAL A 188 -4.58 -22.04 -31.35
C VAL A 188 -3.08 -21.85 -31.35
N GLY A 189 -2.33 -22.84 -31.83
CA GLY A 189 -0.86 -22.80 -31.81
C GLY A 189 -0.25 -22.75 -30.40
N GLY A 190 -0.99 -23.22 -29.39
CA GLY A 190 -0.57 -23.18 -27.98
C GLY A 190 -0.76 -21.82 -27.29
N GLN A 191 -1.36 -20.83 -27.96
CA GLN A 191 -1.70 -19.52 -27.38
C GLN A 191 -3.20 -19.43 -27.13
N SER A 192 -3.55 -19.13 -25.89
CA SER A 192 -4.92 -18.88 -25.44
C SER A 192 -5.19 -17.37 -25.32
N ALA A 193 -6.41 -16.99 -24.92
CA ALA A 193 -6.70 -15.59 -24.64
C ALA A 193 -5.85 -15.04 -23.48
N TRP A 194 -5.37 -15.89 -22.55
CA TRP A 194 -4.45 -15.47 -21.48
C TRP A 194 -3.12 -14.94 -22.01
N ASP A 195 -2.68 -15.44 -23.15
CA ASP A 195 -1.38 -15.11 -23.74
C ASP A 195 -1.50 -13.97 -24.75
N ALA A 196 -2.64 -13.91 -25.45
CA ALA A 196 -2.84 -13.03 -26.59
C ALA A 196 -3.57 -11.73 -26.27
N CYS A 197 -4.35 -11.67 -25.19
CA CYS A 197 -5.28 -10.57 -24.93
C CYS A 197 -4.98 -9.89 -23.60
N CYS A 198 -4.61 -8.62 -23.64
CA CYS A 198 -4.31 -7.84 -22.44
C CYS A 198 -5.53 -7.48 -21.61
N GLU A 199 -6.73 -7.74 -22.11
CA GLU A 199 -7.95 -7.64 -21.34
C GLU A 199 -8.19 -8.90 -20.49
N CYS A 200 -7.43 -9.97 -20.76
CA CYS A 200 -7.51 -11.25 -20.08
C CYS A 200 -6.27 -11.45 -19.20
N SER A 201 -6.45 -11.48 -17.88
CA SER A 201 -5.39 -11.93 -16.98
C SER A 201 -5.75 -13.30 -16.42
N ARG A 202 -4.82 -14.26 -16.43
CA ARG A 202 -5.02 -15.53 -15.72
C ARG A 202 -5.05 -15.31 -14.21
N CYS A 203 -4.22 -14.39 -13.73
CA CYS A 203 -3.98 -14.12 -12.31
C CYS A 203 -5.00 -13.15 -11.72
N LYS A 204 -5.84 -13.68 -10.83
CA LYS A 204 -6.79 -12.88 -10.05
C LYS A 204 -6.07 -11.84 -9.19
N ASP A 205 -6.62 -10.63 -9.18
CA ASP A 205 -6.20 -9.51 -8.34
C ASP A 205 -6.37 -9.81 -6.87
N ASP A 206 -7.54 -10.35 -6.54
CA ASP A 206 -7.94 -10.65 -5.18
C ASP A 206 -8.12 -12.14 -5.02
N VAL A 207 -7.31 -12.70 -4.14
CA VAL A 207 -7.25 -14.13 -3.88
C VAL A 207 -7.44 -14.33 -2.38
N ILE A 208 -8.39 -15.19 -2.04
CA ILE A 208 -8.60 -15.67 -0.67
C ILE A 208 -8.34 -17.18 -0.72
N LEU A 209 -7.41 -17.65 0.09
CA LEU A 209 -7.00 -19.05 0.19
C LEU A 209 -7.34 -19.54 1.61
N TYR A 210 -8.17 -20.58 1.69
CA TYR A 210 -8.76 -21.09 2.93
C TYR A 210 -8.04 -22.32 3.51
N ASP A 211 -7.22 -22.98 2.69
CA ASP A 211 -6.48 -24.18 3.07
C ASP A 211 -5.23 -24.38 2.18
N GLN A 212 -4.50 -25.45 2.46
CA GLN A 212 -3.24 -25.76 1.78
C GLN A 212 -3.44 -26.25 0.34
N ASP A 213 -4.58 -26.86 0.03
CA ASP A 213 -4.89 -27.34 -1.32
C ASP A 213 -5.15 -26.15 -2.25
N GLU A 214 -5.88 -25.14 -1.77
CA GLU A 214 -6.06 -23.88 -2.49
C GLU A 214 -4.74 -23.13 -2.67
N VAL A 215 -3.87 -23.11 -1.65
CA VAL A 215 -2.51 -22.55 -1.77
C VAL A 215 -1.71 -23.25 -2.87
N ALA A 216 -1.71 -24.58 -2.90
CA ALA A 216 -1.01 -25.35 -3.93
C ALA A 216 -1.59 -25.12 -5.33
N ALA A 217 -2.92 -25.12 -5.44
CA ALA A 217 -3.62 -24.90 -6.71
C ALA A 217 -3.40 -23.50 -7.28
N TRP A 218 -3.38 -22.47 -6.42
CA TRP A 218 -3.06 -21.11 -6.84
C TRP A 218 -1.57 -20.96 -7.19
N ALA A 219 -0.68 -21.53 -6.40
CA ALA A 219 0.76 -21.50 -6.67
C ALA A 219 1.13 -22.15 -8.01
N ALA A 220 0.39 -23.17 -8.44
CA ALA A 220 0.58 -23.82 -9.75
C ALA A 220 0.31 -22.89 -10.95
N GLN A 221 -0.33 -21.73 -10.74
CA GLN A 221 -0.59 -20.75 -11.79
C GLN A 221 0.62 -19.82 -12.05
N ASP A 222 1.67 -19.89 -11.22
CA ASP A 222 2.87 -19.03 -11.25
C ASP A 222 2.56 -17.52 -11.27
N CYS A 223 1.52 -17.12 -10.52
CA CYS A 223 1.12 -15.73 -10.41
C CYS A 223 2.07 -14.96 -9.48
N ARG A 224 2.83 -14.02 -10.06
CA ARG A 224 3.87 -13.28 -9.31
C ARG A 224 3.39 -11.98 -8.68
N VAL A 225 2.30 -11.42 -9.18
CA VAL A 225 1.76 -10.13 -8.74
C VAL A 225 0.28 -10.26 -8.42
N VAL A 226 -0.12 -9.73 -7.26
CA VAL A 226 -1.49 -9.82 -6.76
C VAL A 226 -1.85 -8.54 -5.99
N ARG A 227 -3.08 -8.04 -6.18
CA ARG A 227 -3.56 -6.86 -5.44
C ARG A 227 -3.82 -7.21 -3.98
N LYS A 228 -4.49 -8.33 -3.73
CA LYS A 228 -4.80 -8.79 -2.39
C LYS A 228 -4.64 -10.28 -2.30
N LEU A 229 -3.79 -10.69 -1.37
CA LEU A 229 -3.66 -12.09 -0.99
C LEU A 229 -4.09 -12.24 0.47
N ARG A 230 -5.19 -12.94 0.68
CA ARG A 230 -5.66 -13.32 2.02
C ARG A 230 -5.46 -14.81 2.24
N LEU A 231 -4.67 -15.14 3.24
CA LEU A 231 -4.58 -16.50 3.79
C LEU A 231 -5.44 -16.56 5.04
N THR A 232 -6.31 -17.57 5.13
CA THR A 232 -7.11 -17.83 6.32
C THR A 232 -7.19 -19.32 6.61
N ASN A 233 -7.27 -19.69 7.89
CA ASN A 233 -7.43 -21.10 8.31
C ASN A 233 -6.33 -22.04 7.78
N LEU A 234 -5.14 -21.51 7.46
CA LEU A 234 -4.02 -22.30 6.96
C LEU A 234 -3.40 -23.11 8.10
N ALA A 235 -3.17 -24.41 7.87
CA ALA A 235 -2.58 -25.31 8.87
C ALA A 235 -1.04 -25.31 8.83
N ASP A 236 -0.47 -25.24 7.62
CA ASP A 236 0.97 -25.32 7.36
C ASP A 236 1.52 -23.98 6.86
N ASP A 237 2.84 -23.86 6.69
CA ASP A 237 3.47 -22.63 6.18
C ASP A 237 3.17 -22.37 4.69
N PRO A 238 3.15 -21.09 4.24
CA PRO A 238 2.83 -20.73 2.87
C PRO A 238 4.01 -20.84 1.89
N SER A 239 4.98 -21.73 2.11
CA SER A 239 6.23 -21.82 1.31
C SER A 239 6.03 -21.99 -0.20
N ALA A 240 4.92 -22.61 -0.62
CA ALA A 240 4.53 -22.71 -2.03
C ALA A 240 4.37 -21.33 -2.71
N LEU A 241 4.14 -20.26 -1.94
CA LEU A 241 3.96 -18.89 -2.42
C LEU A 241 5.28 -18.12 -2.61
N SER A 242 6.43 -18.78 -2.45
CA SER A 242 7.77 -18.16 -2.60
C SER A 242 8.09 -17.60 -4.00
N HIS A 243 7.27 -17.93 -4.99
CA HIS A 243 7.32 -17.36 -6.34
C HIS A 243 6.68 -15.97 -6.42
N VAL A 244 5.81 -15.59 -5.47
CA VAL A 244 5.17 -14.27 -5.43
C VAL A 244 6.22 -13.18 -5.20
N ARG A 245 6.08 -12.07 -5.92
CA ARG A 245 7.02 -10.94 -5.96
C ARG A 245 6.42 -9.64 -5.48
N SER A 246 5.14 -9.40 -5.76
CA SER A 246 4.46 -8.16 -5.38
C SER A 246 3.06 -8.45 -4.84
N ILE A 247 2.77 -7.93 -3.65
CA ILE A 247 1.48 -8.07 -2.98
C ILE A 247 1.06 -6.69 -2.49
N HIS A 248 0.06 -6.07 -3.12
CA HIS A 248 -0.37 -4.75 -2.64
C HIS A 248 -1.02 -4.86 -1.24
N ILE A 249 -1.81 -5.90 -0.96
CA ILE A 249 -2.44 -6.11 0.35
C ILE A 249 -2.21 -7.56 0.80
N LEU A 250 -1.32 -7.74 1.79
CA LEU A 250 -1.09 -9.02 2.43
C LEU A 250 -1.94 -9.15 3.69
N GLU A 251 -2.80 -10.17 3.70
CA GLU A 251 -3.63 -10.54 4.83
C GLU A 251 -3.33 -11.99 5.26
N VAL A 252 -2.79 -12.18 6.46
CA VAL A 252 -2.62 -13.52 7.07
C VAL A 252 -3.45 -13.55 8.34
N ILE A 253 -4.61 -14.21 8.28
CA ILE A 253 -5.66 -14.07 9.28
C ILE A 253 -6.01 -15.45 9.84
N GLN A 254 -6.13 -15.58 11.17
CA GLN A 254 -6.70 -16.77 11.83
C GLN A 254 -6.11 -18.10 11.30
N SER A 255 -4.80 -18.14 11.10
CA SER A 255 -4.09 -19.32 10.60
C SER A 255 -3.17 -19.91 11.67
N GLN A 256 -2.82 -21.18 11.54
CA GLN A 256 -1.91 -21.91 12.42
C GLN A 256 -0.46 -21.87 11.92
N VAL A 257 -0.17 -20.97 10.98
CA VAL A 257 1.18 -20.75 10.44
C VAL A 257 2.19 -20.44 11.54
N THR A 258 3.36 -21.07 11.45
CA THR A 258 4.51 -20.79 12.34
C THR A 258 5.59 -19.95 11.66
N SER A 259 5.43 -19.67 10.37
CA SER A 259 6.39 -18.91 9.55
C SER A 259 5.69 -18.13 8.44
N LEU A 260 6.29 -17.02 8.03
CA LEU A 260 5.91 -16.23 6.86
C LEU A 260 6.87 -16.42 5.68
N ALA A 261 7.79 -17.40 5.73
CA ALA A 261 8.87 -17.57 4.76
C ALA A 261 8.42 -17.71 3.29
N GLY A 262 7.16 -18.08 3.04
CA GLY A 262 6.54 -18.03 1.71
C GLY A 262 6.55 -16.65 1.06
N PHE A 263 6.75 -15.58 1.82
CA PHE A 263 6.77 -14.20 1.32
C PHE A 263 8.18 -13.60 1.26
N ALA A 264 9.23 -14.41 1.37
CA ALA A 264 10.61 -13.93 1.51
C ALA A 264 11.11 -13.15 0.29
N ASN A 265 10.47 -13.34 -0.86
CA ASN A 265 10.78 -12.64 -2.12
C ASN A 265 9.73 -11.60 -2.51
N ALA A 266 8.70 -11.41 -1.67
CA ALA A 266 7.60 -10.50 -1.96
C ALA A 266 7.87 -9.10 -1.38
N ILE A 267 7.56 -8.08 -2.17
CA ILE A 267 7.42 -6.69 -1.73
C ILE A 267 5.93 -6.45 -1.43
N VAL A 268 5.63 -5.97 -0.22
CA VAL A 268 4.24 -5.80 0.24
C VAL A 268 3.83 -4.33 0.42
N GLY A 269 2.61 -3.99 0.01
CA GLY A 269 2.07 -2.63 0.13
C GLY A 269 1.24 -2.34 1.38
N ASP A 270 0.60 -3.36 1.95
CA ASP A 270 -0.22 -3.31 3.16
C ASP A 270 0.03 -4.60 3.93
N ILE A 271 0.25 -4.48 5.24
CA ILE A 271 0.55 -5.63 6.11
C ILE A 271 -0.57 -5.77 7.13
N ARG A 272 -1.29 -6.90 7.07
CA ARG A 272 -2.38 -7.23 7.99
C ARG A 272 -2.21 -8.67 8.48
N ILE A 273 -1.67 -8.84 9.69
CA ILE A 273 -1.41 -10.15 10.27
C ILE A 273 -2.18 -10.27 11.58
N LEU A 274 -3.22 -11.11 11.61
CA LEU A 274 -4.19 -11.13 12.71
C LEU A 274 -4.54 -12.53 13.17
N GLY A 275 -4.47 -12.80 14.47
CA GLY A 275 -4.99 -14.03 15.06
C GLY A 275 -4.21 -15.28 14.68
N ASN A 276 -2.90 -15.17 14.42
CA ASN A 276 -2.04 -16.31 14.15
C ASN A 276 -1.31 -16.69 15.45
N PHE A 277 -1.98 -17.50 16.27
CA PHE A 277 -1.59 -17.75 17.66
C PHE A 277 -0.28 -18.53 17.83
N LEU A 278 0.15 -19.27 16.79
CA LEU A 278 1.38 -20.07 16.79
C LEU A 278 2.59 -19.33 16.18
N LEU A 279 2.36 -18.17 15.56
CA LEU A 279 3.43 -17.41 14.93
C LEU A 279 4.22 -16.63 16.00
N ALA A 280 5.50 -16.97 16.16
CA ALA A 280 6.38 -16.37 17.17
C ALA A 280 7.31 -15.27 16.62
N SER A 281 7.46 -15.19 15.30
CA SER A 281 8.30 -14.21 14.61
C SER A 281 7.58 -13.67 13.37
N LEU A 282 7.88 -12.43 13.00
CA LEU A 282 7.39 -11.77 11.80
C LEU A 282 8.41 -11.83 10.65
N GLU A 283 9.51 -12.56 10.82
CA GLU A 283 10.46 -12.87 9.77
C GLU A 283 9.79 -13.61 8.61
N GLY A 284 10.29 -13.34 7.40
CA GLY A 284 9.89 -14.03 6.19
C GLY A 284 9.13 -13.16 5.18
N ILE A 285 8.87 -11.88 5.47
CA ILE A 285 8.40 -10.92 4.46
C ILE A 285 9.63 -10.22 3.85
N GLY A 286 9.81 -10.35 2.54
CA GLY A 286 11.03 -9.90 1.85
C GLY A 286 11.25 -8.40 1.87
N GLY A 287 10.22 -7.64 1.54
CA GLY A 287 10.28 -6.17 1.45
C GLY A 287 8.91 -5.53 1.62
N ALA A 288 8.88 -4.21 1.72
CA ALA A 288 7.65 -3.42 1.73
C ALA A 288 7.82 -2.16 0.88
N TYR A 289 6.71 -1.58 0.44
CA TYR A 289 6.74 -0.25 -0.17
C TYR A 289 7.21 0.77 0.86
N ASP A 290 7.87 1.83 0.38
CA ASP A 290 8.34 2.89 1.25
C ASP A 290 7.20 3.59 2.00
N THR A 291 6.05 3.70 1.33
CA THR A 291 4.78 4.16 1.90
C THR A 291 3.75 3.03 1.80
N ILE A 292 3.34 2.50 2.94
CA ILE A 292 2.25 1.53 3.04
C ILE A 292 0.95 2.22 3.44
N MET A 293 -0.21 1.70 3.04
CA MET A 293 -1.48 2.33 3.43
C MET A 293 -1.85 1.98 4.86
N ASN A 294 -1.74 0.70 5.23
CA ASN A 294 -2.08 0.22 6.55
C ASN A 294 -1.06 -0.82 7.06
N PHE A 295 -0.74 -0.69 8.34
CA PHE A 295 0.00 -1.66 9.14
C PHE A 295 -0.89 -2.11 10.30
N LEU A 296 -1.26 -3.38 10.32
CA LEU A 296 -2.13 -3.96 11.35
C LEU A 296 -1.59 -5.32 11.78
N ILE A 297 -1.13 -5.41 13.03
CA ILE A 297 -0.75 -6.67 13.64
C ILE A 297 -1.56 -6.87 14.92
N ALA A 298 -2.28 -7.98 15.02
CA ALA A 298 -3.21 -8.16 16.14
C ALA A 298 -3.39 -9.60 16.59
N ASN A 299 -3.70 -9.81 17.87
CA ASN A 299 -3.99 -11.13 18.45
C ASN A 299 -2.84 -12.12 18.21
N MET A 300 -1.62 -11.71 18.60
CA MET A 300 -0.37 -12.44 18.36
C MET A 300 0.35 -12.68 19.71
N PRO A 301 -0.02 -13.72 20.48
CA PRO A 301 0.46 -13.88 21.86
C PRO A 301 1.91 -14.32 21.98
N LEU A 302 2.53 -14.86 20.93
CA LEU A 302 3.91 -15.36 20.97
C LEU A 302 4.94 -14.38 20.37
N VAL A 303 4.49 -13.37 19.63
CA VAL A 303 5.39 -12.39 19.01
C VAL A 303 5.95 -11.46 20.09
N THR A 304 7.27 -11.50 20.28
CA THR A 304 7.98 -10.69 21.28
C THR A 304 8.64 -9.45 20.69
N SER A 305 8.91 -9.45 19.38
CA SER A 305 9.51 -8.31 18.70
C SER A 305 9.03 -8.15 17.26
N PHE A 306 9.26 -6.97 16.70
CA PHE A 306 9.08 -6.67 15.27
C PHE A 306 10.29 -6.99 14.40
N TYR A 307 11.29 -7.67 14.96
CA TYR A 307 12.41 -8.18 14.19
C TYR A 307 11.93 -9.01 13.00
N GLY A 308 12.60 -8.85 11.86
CA GLY A 308 12.23 -9.52 10.60
C GLY A 308 11.21 -8.81 9.74
N LEU A 309 10.52 -7.77 10.24
CA LEU A 309 9.65 -6.96 9.39
C LEU A 309 10.46 -6.15 8.36
N PRO A 310 9.90 -5.93 7.16
CA PRO A 310 10.54 -5.10 6.14
C PRO A 310 10.59 -3.64 6.58
N ARG A 311 11.56 -2.91 6.02
CA ARG A 311 11.71 -1.47 6.28
C ARG A 311 10.74 -0.67 5.41
N PHE A 312 10.01 0.25 6.03
CA PHE A 312 9.18 1.24 5.37
C PHE A 312 9.25 2.56 6.16
N ARG A 313 9.13 3.70 5.47
CA ARG A 313 9.23 5.03 6.08
C ARG A 313 7.87 5.64 6.43
N LYS A 314 6.80 5.24 5.77
CA LYS A 314 5.49 5.88 5.97
C LYS A 314 4.34 4.89 6.06
N VAL A 315 3.40 5.17 6.96
CA VAL A 315 2.10 4.48 7.05
C VAL A 315 1.00 5.51 6.85
N PHE A 316 0.42 5.55 5.66
CA PHE A 316 -0.43 6.67 5.25
C PHE A 316 -1.73 6.78 6.04
N ARG A 317 -2.38 5.66 6.38
CA ARG A 317 -3.67 5.66 7.10
C ARG A 317 -3.54 5.20 8.54
N LEU A 318 -3.23 3.92 8.76
CA LEU A 318 -3.36 3.29 10.07
C LEU A 318 -2.15 2.43 10.39
N TRP A 319 -1.47 2.76 11.47
CA TRP A 319 -0.56 1.88 12.20
C TRP A 319 -1.27 1.39 13.45
N ARG A 320 -1.46 0.08 13.59
CA ARG A 320 -2.19 -0.50 14.73
C ARG A 320 -1.57 -1.80 15.20
N ILE A 321 -1.37 -1.87 16.51
CA ILE A 321 -1.00 -3.08 17.24
C ILE A 321 -2.06 -3.36 18.31
N LEU A 322 -2.51 -4.61 18.40
CA LEU A 322 -3.65 -4.96 19.28
C LEU A 322 -3.48 -6.36 19.87
N ALA A 323 -3.70 -6.54 21.18
CA ALA A 323 -3.66 -7.85 21.84
C ALA A 323 -2.37 -8.61 21.51
N MET A 324 -1.24 -7.98 21.84
CA MET A 324 0.11 -8.52 21.69
C MET A 324 0.79 -8.56 23.07
N PRO A 325 0.33 -9.44 23.98
CA PRO A 325 0.73 -9.39 25.40
C PRO A 325 2.22 -9.70 25.64
N ALA A 326 2.89 -10.39 24.71
CA ALA A 326 4.32 -10.71 24.81
C ALA A 326 5.25 -9.72 24.07
N LEU A 327 4.69 -8.75 23.34
CA LEU A 327 5.48 -7.80 22.57
C LEU A 327 6.26 -6.87 23.50
N VAL A 328 7.59 -6.86 23.37
CA VAL A 328 8.48 -6.03 24.18
C VAL A 328 9.31 -5.04 23.35
N ASP A 329 9.51 -5.32 22.06
CA ASP A 329 10.47 -4.60 21.23
C ASP A 329 9.92 -4.27 19.83
N ILE A 330 9.89 -2.99 19.48
CA ILE A 330 9.50 -2.48 18.16
C ILE A 330 10.65 -1.76 17.44
N ALA A 331 11.90 -1.94 17.86
CA ALA A 331 13.08 -1.27 17.30
C ALA A 331 13.23 -1.43 15.78
N ALA A 332 12.70 -2.50 15.19
CA ALA A 332 12.65 -2.71 13.74
C ALA A 332 11.92 -1.60 12.99
N MET A 333 11.04 -0.84 13.65
CA MET A 333 10.34 0.33 13.10
C MET A 333 11.24 1.57 13.00
N GLY A 334 12.53 1.46 13.29
CA GLY A 334 13.53 2.55 13.32
C GLY A 334 13.68 3.41 12.08
N ASN A 335 12.96 3.15 10.99
CA ASN A 335 12.92 3.99 9.78
C ASN A 335 11.59 4.74 9.59
N LEU A 336 10.60 4.49 10.46
CA LEU A 336 9.28 5.08 10.34
C LEU A 336 9.34 6.59 10.63
N GLU A 337 8.98 7.39 9.63
CA GLU A 337 9.06 8.85 9.64
C GLU A 337 7.69 9.52 9.70
N GLU A 338 6.67 8.89 9.13
CA GLU A 338 5.31 9.43 9.05
C GLU A 338 4.25 8.35 9.27
N VAL A 339 3.24 8.65 10.09
CA VAL A 339 2.02 7.83 10.20
C VAL A 339 0.76 8.67 10.02
N GLY A 340 -0.34 8.07 9.59
CA GLY A 340 -1.65 8.72 9.62
C GLY A 340 -2.23 8.72 11.03
N TRP A 341 -2.59 7.53 11.48
CA TRP A 341 -3.17 7.21 12.79
C TRP A 341 -2.35 6.12 13.46
N MET A 342 -2.20 6.19 14.79
CA MET A 342 -1.42 5.24 15.57
C MET A 342 -2.20 4.66 16.76
N ASP A 343 -2.31 3.33 16.84
CA ASP A 343 -2.96 2.62 17.95
C ASP A 343 -2.10 1.51 18.55
N GLY A 344 -2.11 1.43 19.88
CA GLY A 344 -1.66 0.29 20.67
C GLY A 344 -2.66 -0.06 21.77
N TYR A 345 -3.11 -1.32 21.83
CA TYR A 345 -4.02 -1.79 22.88
C TYR A 345 -3.68 -3.23 23.30
N GLU A 346 -3.76 -3.55 24.59
CA GLU A 346 -3.37 -4.85 25.16
C GLU A 346 -1.94 -5.27 24.79
N ILE A 347 -0.98 -4.44 25.21
CA ILE A 347 0.47 -4.55 24.91
C ILE A 347 1.28 -4.48 26.21
N GLU A 348 0.88 -5.29 27.19
CA GLU A 348 1.27 -5.15 28.59
C GLU A 348 2.77 -5.36 28.87
N ALA A 349 3.47 -6.16 28.05
CA ALA A 349 4.91 -6.38 28.23
C ALA A 349 5.77 -5.22 27.72
N MET A 350 5.22 -4.36 26.85
CA MET A 350 5.97 -3.27 26.24
C MET A 350 6.15 -2.10 27.22
N LYS A 351 7.41 -1.78 27.50
CA LYS A 351 7.81 -0.69 28.41
C LYS A 351 8.30 0.56 27.70
N SER A 352 8.65 0.45 26.42
CA SER A 352 9.20 1.55 25.64
C SER A 352 8.72 1.45 24.20
N LEU A 353 8.60 2.61 23.55
CA LEU A 353 8.37 2.73 22.11
C LEU A 353 9.69 2.92 21.33
N HIS A 354 10.80 2.44 21.90
CA HIS A 354 12.10 2.44 21.26
C HIS A 354 12.01 1.85 19.84
N GLY A 355 12.55 2.56 18.86
CA GLY A 355 12.34 2.30 17.43
C GLY A 355 11.49 3.35 16.72
N LEU A 356 10.78 4.23 17.44
CA LEU A 356 9.98 5.29 16.83
C LEU A 356 10.67 6.67 16.86
N GLU A 357 11.97 6.76 17.17
CA GLU A 357 12.69 8.03 17.35
C GLU A 357 12.76 8.88 16.07
N ARG A 358 12.63 8.25 14.89
CA ARG A 358 12.55 8.92 13.60
C ARG A 358 11.13 9.33 13.23
N LEU A 359 10.12 9.04 14.03
CA LEU A 359 8.76 9.44 13.74
C LEU A 359 8.64 10.95 13.94
N HIS A 360 8.54 11.67 12.83
CA HIS A 360 8.44 13.13 12.87
C HIS A 360 6.99 13.59 12.67
N THR A 361 6.16 12.87 11.91
CA THR A 361 4.85 13.37 11.48
C THR A 361 3.71 12.37 11.76
N ILE A 362 2.59 12.88 12.31
CA ILE A 362 1.33 12.14 12.48
C ILE A 362 0.21 12.87 11.73
N ARG A 363 -0.06 12.48 10.48
CA ARG A 363 -1.05 13.12 9.60
C ARG A 363 -2.46 12.59 9.83
N THR A 364 -3.24 13.26 10.66
CA THR A 364 -4.69 12.99 10.67
C THR A 364 -5.45 13.98 9.79
N ARG A 365 -6.48 13.48 9.10
CA ARG A 365 -7.41 14.29 8.28
C ARG A 365 -8.69 14.67 9.03
N SER A 366 -8.85 14.22 10.28
CA SER A 366 -10.08 14.42 11.07
C SER A 366 -9.77 14.84 12.50
N PHE A 367 -10.24 16.03 12.88
CA PHE A 367 -10.11 16.57 14.24
C PHE A 367 -11.01 15.87 15.28
N LEU A 368 -11.95 15.04 14.82
CA LEU A 368 -12.94 14.38 15.66
C LEU A 368 -12.49 13.02 16.21
N GLN A 369 -11.34 12.52 15.75
CA GLN A 369 -10.85 11.18 16.08
C GLN A 369 -9.51 11.24 16.88
N ARG A 370 -9.20 10.16 17.61
CA ARG A 370 -7.97 9.91 18.41
C ARG A 370 -6.72 9.54 17.60
N SER A 371 -5.98 10.53 17.11
CA SER A 371 -4.72 10.39 16.36
C SER A 371 -3.70 9.39 16.91
N VAL A 372 -3.60 9.34 18.24
CA VAL A 372 -2.74 8.40 18.96
C VAL A 372 -3.56 7.82 20.11
N LEU A 373 -3.62 6.49 20.20
CA LEU A 373 -4.26 5.79 21.31
C LEU A 373 -3.38 4.64 21.80
N PHE A 374 -2.83 4.77 23.00
CA PHE A 374 -2.16 3.68 23.71
C PHE A 374 -2.86 3.42 25.03
N THR A 375 -3.43 2.24 25.22
CA THR A 375 -4.11 1.84 26.48
C THR A 375 -3.82 0.39 26.82
N GLN A 376 -3.99 0.00 28.09
CA GLN A 376 -3.69 -1.34 28.57
C GLN A 376 -2.25 -1.75 28.22
N ASN A 377 -1.33 -0.87 28.61
CA ASN A 377 0.10 -1.00 28.39
C ASN A 377 0.86 -0.72 29.69
N ARG A 378 2.18 -0.93 29.69
CA ARG A 378 3.07 -0.59 30.81
C ARG A 378 4.23 0.29 30.36
N LEU A 379 3.97 1.23 29.46
CA LEU A 379 5.00 2.13 28.96
C LEU A 379 5.60 2.95 30.12
N GLU A 380 6.92 2.96 30.22
CA GLU A 380 7.70 3.66 31.22
C GLU A 380 8.34 4.94 30.66
N SER A 381 8.47 5.05 29.32
CA SER A 381 9.02 6.22 28.62
C SER A 381 8.22 6.56 27.34
N LEU A 382 8.19 7.86 27.01
CA LEU A 382 7.61 8.42 25.79
C LEU A 382 8.67 9.06 24.87
N ASP A 383 9.96 8.86 25.15
CA ASP A 383 11.07 9.56 24.50
C ASP A 383 11.13 9.36 22.99
N ALA A 384 10.61 8.24 22.51
CA ALA A 384 10.50 7.96 21.09
C ALA A 384 9.71 9.05 20.33
N PHE A 385 8.80 9.75 20.99
CA PHE A 385 8.04 10.86 20.38
C PHE A 385 8.77 12.21 20.39
N GLY A 386 9.95 12.31 21.00
CA GLY A 386 10.67 13.59 21.09
C GLY A 386 11.13 14.16 19.75
N GLY A 387 11.18 13.32 18.72
CA GLY A 387 11.46 13.71 17.34
C GLY A 387 10.29 14.37 16.61
N LEU A 388 9.06 14.36 17.15
CA LEU A 388 7.88 14.86 16.43
C LEU A 388 8.03 16.33 16.00
N ARG A 389 7.84 16.59 14.71
CA ARG A 389 7.86 17.91 14.03
C ARG A 389 6.64 18.04 13.11
N GLY A 390 5.92 19.15 13.18
CA GLY A 390 4.79 19.44 12.28
C GLY A 390 3.42 19.07 12.85
N THR A 391 2.35 19.17 12.06
CA THR A 391 0.98 19.18 12.56
C THR A 391 0.47 17.82 13.06
N ILE A 392 0.06 17.74 14.33
CA ILE A 392 -0.86 16.69 14.83
C ILE A 392 -2.27 17.28 14.85
N ALA A 393 -3.16 16.79 14.00
CA ALA A 393 -4.59 17.07 14.13
C ALA A 393 -5.25 15.96 14.97
N GLY A 394 -6.20 16.27 15.85
CA GLY A 394 -6.97 15.28 16.64
C GLY A 394 -6.48 15.08 18.09
N THR A 395 -6.91 13.98 18.72
CA THR A 395 -6.63 13.69 20.15
C THR A 395 -5.50 12.69 20.35
N VAL A 396 -4.66 12.91 21.36
CA VAL A 396 -3.61 11.98 21.77
C VAL A 396 -4.00 11.42 23.14
N HIS A 397 -4.14 10.10 23.24
CA HIS A 397 -4.48 9.43 24.49
C HIS A 397 -3.46 8.33 24.75
N MET A 398 -2.74 8.39 25.87
CA MET A 398 -1.69 7.43 26.17
C MET A 398 -1.69 7.11 27.66
N GLU A 399 -1.96 5.88 28.02
CA GLU A 399 -1.66 5.36 29.36
C GLU A 399 -0.16 5.08 29.46
N PHE A 400 0.49 5.47 30.55
CA PHE A 400 1.89 5.13 30.82
C PHE A 400 2.10 5.09 32.33
N SER A 401 2.94 4.17 32.79
CA SER A 401 3.19 3.91 34.21
C SER A 401 4.70 3.97 34.47
N PRO A 402 5.25 5.14 34.82
CA PRO A 402 6.69 5.31 35.01
C PRO A 402 7.13 4.51 36.26
N THR A 403 8.15 3.66 36.13
CA THR A 403 8.67 2.91 37.28
C THR A 403 9.83 3.63 37.97
N VAL A 404 9.66 3.78 39.29
CA VAL A 404 10.62 3.97 40.39
C VAL A 404 11.66 5.10 40.21
N ASN A 405 11.26 6.27 40.74
CA ASN A 405 12.02 7.47 41.16
C ASN A 405 11.39 8.79 40.68
N GLY A 406 10.20 8.76 40.06
CA GLY A 406 9.44 9.96 39.71
C GLY A 406 10.07 10.85 38.62
N ARG A 407 11.18 10.41 38.01
CA ARG A 407 11.85 11.11 36.92
C ARG A 407 11.26 10.67 35.60
N MET A 408 10.56 11.58 34.94
CA MET A 408 10.12 11.43 33.56
C MET A 408 10.99 12.31 32.69
N SER A 409 11.47 11.76 31.57
CA SER A 409 12.03 12.60 30.52
C SER A 409 10.92 13.47 29.91
N ALA A 410 11.20 14.76 29.71
CA ALA A 410 10.29 15.66 29.01
C ALA A 410 10.36 15.46 27.49
N GLN A 411 11.32 14.71 26.97
CA GLN A 411 11.65 14.70 25.54
C GLN A 411 10.45 14.29 24.70
N GLY A 412 9.74 13.21 25.08
CA GLY A 412 8.48 12.82 24.44
C GLY A 412 7.42 13.93 24.45
N PHE A 413 7.25 14.61 25.59
CA PHE A 413 6.32 15.74 25.73
C PHE A 413 6.68 16.92 24.84
N LEU A 414 7.97 17.26 24.75
CA LEU A 414 8.48 18.32 23.89
C LEU A 414 8.24 18.04 22.40
N GLY A 415 8.24 16.77 22.01
CA GLY A 415 7.83 16.36 20.67
C GLY A 415 6.38 16.74 20.36
N PHE A 416 5.43 16.38 21.24
CA PHE A 416 4.02 16.74 21.08
C PHE A 416 3.79 18.25 21.09
N THR A 417 4.50 19.02 21.93
CA THR A 417 4.37 20.49 21.94
C THR A 417 4.95 21.14 20.69
N THR A 418 6.11 20.68 20.22
CA THR A 418 6.74 21.20 18.99
C THR A 418 5.86 20.96 17.78
N ALA A 419 5.33 19.74 17.66
CA ALA A 419 4.36 19.38 16.63
C ALA A 419 3.14 20.34 16.64
N CYS A 420 2.68 20.71 17.83
CA CYS A 420 1.53 21.59 17.97
C CYS A 420 1.75 23.09 17.65
N SER A 421 2.97 23.53 17.33
CA SER A 421 3.25 24.94 17.04
C SER A 421 2.76 25.43 15.65
N SER A 422 2.39 24.53 14.75
CA SER A 422 2.09 24.81 13.33
C SER A 422 0.67 24.41 12.91
N PHE A 423 -0.35 24.83 13.67
CA PHE A 423 -1.79 24.48 13.57
C PHE A 423 -2.17 23.14 14.24
N CYS A 424 -2.25 23.10 15.58
CA CYS A 424 -2.71 21.93 16.35
C CYS A 424 -4.13 22.12 16.87
N PHE A 425 -4.93 21.05 16.86
CA PHE A 425 -6.13 20.90 17.69
C PHE A 425 -5.95 19.69 18.61
N LEU A 426 -4.97 19.76 19.52
CA LEU A 426 -4.78 18.78 20.58
C LEU A 426 -5.90 18.98 21.61
N LYS A 427 -7.01 18.25 21.44
CA LYS A 427 -8.21 18.39 22.29
C LYS A 427 -8.01 17.78 23.69
N GLY A 428 -6.95 17.00 23.89
CA GLY A 428 -6.49 16.55 25.19
C GLY A 428 -5.33 15.55 25.05
N VAL A 429 -4.41 15.59 26.00
CA VAL A 429 -3.48 14.51 26.34
C VAL A 429 -3.94 13.94 27.67
N THR A 430 -4.42 12.69 27.66
CA THR A 430 -4.75 11.97 28.88
C THR A 430 -3.67 10.97 29.17
N LEU A 431 -3.12 11.07 30.37
CA LEU A 431 -2.09 10.19 30.89
C LEU A 431 -2.60 9.58 32.18
N VAL A 432 -2.55 8.24 32.25
CA VAL A 432 -3.07 7.46 33.38
C VAL A 432 -1.89 6.70 33.97
N ALA A 433 -1.46 7.08 35.18
CA ALA A 433 -0.44 6.35 35.94
C ALA A 433 -1.12 5.30 36.84
N ILE A 434 -0.70 4.03 36.74
CA ILE A 434 -1.26 2.91 37.51
C ILE A 434 -0.09 2.11 38.13
N PRO A 435 0.00 1.82 39.45
CA PRO A 435 -0.88 2.18 40.57
C PRO A 435 -0.13 2.98 41.66
N ALA A 436 -0.46 4.25 41.84
CA ALA A 436 -0.25 4.97 43.11
C ALA A 436 -1.08 6.26 43.11
N PRO A 437 -1.60 6.72 44.27
CA PRO A 437 -2.03 8.11 44.37
C PRO A 437 -0.82 8.97 43.99
N LEU A 438 -1.04 9.96 43.11
CA LEU A 438 -0.03 10.93 42.75
C LEU A 438 0.39 11.73 43.99
N GLU A 439 1.33 11.20 44.79
CA GLU A 439 2.07 12.02 45.75
C GLU A 439 3.01 12.92 44.95
N ASP A 440 2.59 14.15 44.65
CA ASP A 440 3.38 15.39 44.46
C ASP A 440 4.80 15.35 43.80
N SER A 441 5.20 14.31 43.07
CA SER A 441 6.63 14.08 42.78
C SER A 441 6.93 13.52 41.39
N TYR A 442 6.29 14.10 40.38
CA TYR A 442 6.84 14.06 39.02
C TYR A 442 7.58 15.36 38.73
N CYS A 443 8.89 15.27 38.55
CA CYS A 443 9.73 16.44 38.30
C CYS A 443 10.42 16.35 36.95
N PHE A 444 10.13 17.33 36.09
CA PHE A 444 10.94 17.62 34.91
C PHE A 444 12.18 18.41 35.34
N PRO A 445 13.37 18.17 34.75
CA PRO A 445 14.55 19.03 34.89
C PRO A 445 14.22 20.50 34.57
N ASP A 446 14.86 21.46 35.24
CA ASP A 446 14.57 22.90 35.05
C ASP A 446 14.81 23.37 33.60
N GLU A 447 15.78 22.77 32.91
CA GLU A 447 16.07 23.01 31.49
C GLU A 447 14.93 22.58 30.55
N ASP A 448 14.18 21.54 30.93
CA ASP A 448 13.09 20.97 30.14
C ASP A 448 11.75 21.70 30.35
N ARG A 449 11.59 22.40 31.47
CA ARG A 449 10.34 23.11 31.84
C ARG A 449 10.06 24.34 30.97
N LEU A 450 11.10 25.04 30.54
CA LEU A 450 10.98 26.29 29.77
C LEU A 450 10.44 26.08 28.34
N ALA A 451 10.44 24.84 27.85
CA ALA A 451 10.04 24.49 26.47
C ALA A 451 8.60 23.96 26.35
N LEU A 452 7.85 23.87 27.45
CA LEU A 452 6.46 23.38 27.48
C LEU A 452 5.47 24.55 27.40
N SER A 453 4.98 24.89 26.20
CA SER A 453 3.81 25.78 26.03
C SER A 453 2.64 25.00 25.42
N PHE A 454 1.52 24.91 26.14
CA PHE A 454 0.32 24.18 25.72
C PHE A 454 -0.76 25.15 25.24
N LYS A 455 -1.20 25.00 23.97
CA LYS A 455 -2.40 25.69 23.45
C LYS A 455 -3.69 24.89 23.64
N GLY A 456 -3.61 23.61 24.02
CA GLY A 456 -4.72 22.74 24.42
C GLY A 456 -4.37 22.07 25.75
N GLY A 457 -5.32 22.01 26.69
CA GLY A 457 -5.05 21.54 28.06
C GLY A 457 -4.55 20.09 28.12
N ILE A 458 -3.67 19.80 29.09
CA ILE A 458 -3.33 18.44 29.49
C ILE A 458 -4.32 18.01 30.58
N SER A 459 -4.88 16.81 30.47
CA SER A 459 -5.69 16.22 31.53
C SER A 459 -4.98 14.98 32.06
N LEU A 460 -4.18 15.14 33.12
CA LEU A 460 -3.65 13.99 33.85
C LEU A 460 -4.77 13.44 34.74
N SER A 461 -5.36 12.31 34.37
CA SER A 461 -6.38 11.66 35.22
C SER A 461 -5.68 10.86 36.32
N GLY A 462 -5.96 11.22 37.58
CA GLY A 462 -5.27 10.71 38.77
C GLY A 462 -4.53 11.81 39.54
N ALA A 463 -4.31 12.97 38.92
CA ALA A 463 -3.77 14.19 39.54
C ALA A 463 -4.86 15.26 39.59
N PRO A 464 -4.83 16.23 40.52
CA PRO A 464 -5.61 17.45 40.35
C PRO A 464 -5.22 18.11 39.02
N GLN A 465 -6.20 18.76 38.35
CA GLN A 465 -5.97 19.43 37.06
C GLN A 465 -4.70 20.29 37.12
N LEU A 466 -3.67 19.92 36.36
CA LEU A 466 -2.49 20.76 36.21
C LEU A 466 -2.88 21.96 35.34
N ASP A 467 -2.94 23.13 35.97
CA ASP A 467 -3.04 24.41 35.28
C ASP A 467 -1.84 24.56 34.34
N PRO A 468 -1.98 24.97 33.08
CA PRO A 468 -0.84 25.33 32.22
C PRO A 468 0.16 26.31 32.87
N ALA A 469 -0.28 27.13 33.83
CA ALA A 469 0.58 28.01 34.64
C ALA A 469 1.40 27.27 35.73
N SER A 470 1.10 26.01 36.03
CA SER A 470 1.70 25.21 37.10
C SER A 470 2.98 24.44 36.72
N PHE A 471 3.52 24.67 35.51
CA PHE A 471 4.93 24.34 35.22
C PHE A 471 5.92 25.26 35.96
N GLY A 472 5.43 26.21 36.77
CA GLY A 472 6.21 27.06 37.65
C GLY A 472 6.52 26.42 39.01
N SER A 473 7.81 26.41 39.37
CA SER A 473 8.38 26.31 40.73
C SER A 473 7.54 25.55 41.77
N GLY A 474 7.40 24.22 41.61
CA GLY A 474 6.61 23.41 42.55
C GLY A 474 7.10 21.99 42.80
N CYS A 475 8.30 21.62 42.33
CA CYS A 475 8.84 20.27 42.53
C CYS A 475 9.75 20.21 43.76
N THR A 476 9.16 20.10 44.94
CA THR A 476 9.86 20.13 46.23
C THR A 476 10.51 18.80 46.64
N ARG A 477 10.34 17.70 45.88
CA ARG A 477 10.86 16.36 46.23
C ARG A 477 12.03 15.83 45.38
N CYS A 478 12.55 16.56 44.40
CA CYS A 478 13.71 16.12 43.61
C CYS A 478 15.02 16.85 43.97
N ALA A 479 15.35 16.87 45.27
CA ALA A 479 16.69 17.21 45.76
C ALA A 479 17.52 15.94 45.93
#